data_AF-A0A2H0U6Q4-F1
#
_entry.id   AF-A0A2H0U6Q4-F1
#
_cell.length_a   1.000
_cell.length_b   1.000
_cell.length_c   1.000
_cell.angle_alpha   90.00
_cell.angle_beta   90.00
_cell.angle_gamma   90.00
#
_symmetry.space_group_name_H-M   'P 1'
#
loop_
_entity.id
_entity.type
_entity.pdbx_description
1 polymer ?
#
loop_
_entity_poly.entity_id
_entity_poly.type
_entity_poly.pdbx_seq_one_letter_code
_entity_poly.pdbx_strand_id
1 'polypeptide(L)'
;MEKYYKKILWLAIALYLVVFSLVSFCRYTHFLYNGLDLAIINNVFWNTVHGHWFWSSIQGHSYLGDHCSPILILLLPVYFLWQSPLLLLILQSVFLGLAAWPIYKISQFKLKDNSLALGI
;
A
#
# COMPACT_ATOMS: atom_id res chain seq x y z
N MET A 1 1.78 -27.91 14.86
CA MET A 1 2.81 -26.86 14.76
C MET A 1 2.52 -25.84 13.65
N GLU A 2 2.30 -26.24 12.40
CA GLU A 2 2.07 -25.30 11.27
C GLU A 2 0.95 -24.26 11.51
N LYS A 3 -0.17 -24.67 12.15
CA LYS A 3 -1.27 -23.77 12.53
C LYS A 3 -0.83 -22.62 13.46
N TYR A 4 0.18 -22.84 14.29
CA TYR A 4 0.71 -21.83 15.21
C TYR A 4 1.52 -20.77 14.47
N TYR A 5 2.43 -21.17 13.57
CA TYR A 5 3.21 -20.23 12.76
C TYR A 5 2.32 -19.36 11.85
N LYS A 6 1.28 -19.95 11.25
CA LYS A 6 0.28 -19.19 10.48
C LYS A 6 -0.45 -18.16 11.35
N LYS A 7 -0.82 -18.52 12.60
CA LYS A 7 -1.43 -17.57 13.54
C LYS A 7 -0.49 -16.42 13.86
N ILE A 8 0.78 -16.71 14.16
CA ILE A 8 1.78 -15.66 14.44
C ILE A 8 1.94 -14.74 13.23
N LEU A 9 2.07 -15.30 12.02
CA LEU A 9 2.16 -14.52 10.79
C LEU A 9 0.97 -13.57 10.65
N TRP A 10 -0.26 -14.06 10.77
CA TRP A 10 -1.45 -13.22 10.64
C TRP A 10 -1.58 -12.19 11.76
N LEU A 11 -1.17 -12.51 12.99
CA LEU A 11 -1.11 -11.54 14.09
C LEU A 11 -0.07 -10.45 13.82
N ALA A 12 1.10 -10.81 13.30
CA ALA A 12 2.14 -9.84 12.93
C ALA A 12 1.69 -8.93 11.77
N ILE A 13 1.03 -9.49 10.76
CA ILE A 13 0.41 -8.71 9.66
C ILE A 13 -0.65 -7.77 10.24
N ALA A 14 -1.59 -8.25 11.05
CA ALA A 14 -2.64 -7.42 11.64
C ALA A 14 -2.05 -6.29 12.50
N LEU A 15 -1.04 -6.59 13.33
CA LEU A 15 -0.33 -5.59 14.12
C LEU A 15 0.35 -4.55 13.24
N TYR A 16 1.07 -4.97 12.20
CA TYR A 16 1.69 -4.08 11.22
C TYR A 16 0.65 -3.14 10.57
N LEU A 17 -0.49 -3.69 10.12
CA LEU A 17 -1.55 -2.90 9.49
C LEU A 17 -2.10 -1.83 10.42
N VAL A 18 -2.39 -2.19 11.68
CA VAL A 18 -2.90 -1.23 12.68
C VAL A 18 -1.85 -0.15 12.94
N VAL A 19 -0.61 -0.54 13.26
CA VAL A 19 0.45 0.41 13.63
C VAL A 19 0.75 1.36 12.48
N PHE A 20 1.01 0.85 11.27
CA PHE A 20 1.41 1.70 10.15
C PHE A 20 0.26 2.49 9.53
N SER A 21 -0.99 2.01 9.63
CA SER A 21 -2.14 2.83 9.26
C SER A 21 -2.32 4.00 10.23
N LEU A 22 -2.17 3.77 11.55
CA LEU A 22 -2.23 4.83 12.56
C LEU A 22 -1.09 5.83 12.41
N VAL A 23 0.14 5.36 12.18
CA VAL A 23 1.29 6.24 11.91
C VAL A 23 1.04 7.08 10.66
N SER A 24 0.60 6.48 9.57
CA SER A 24 0.27 7.19 8.33
C SER A 24 -0.81 8.25 8.55
N PHE A 25 -1.88 7.89 9.28
CA PHE A 25 -2.96 8.80 9.63
C PHE A 25 -2.46 9.99 10.47
N CYS A 26 -1.72 9.73 11.55
CA CYS A 26 -1.18 10.78 12.40
C CYS A 26 -0.25 11.72 11.63
N ARG A 27 0.64 11.17 10.79
CA ARG A 27 1.53 11.98 9.96
C ARG A 27 0.74 12.86 9.00
N TYR A 28 -0.34 12.35 8.41
CA TYR A 28 -1.15 13.11 7.47
C TYR A 28 -1.90 14.25 8.17
N THR A 29 -2.56 13.97 9.29
CA THR A 29 -3.34 14.96 10.04
C THR A 29 -2.50 16.04 10.73
N HIS A 30 -1.22 15.75 10.99
CA HIS A 30 -0.27 16.70 11.56
C HIS A 30 0.65 17.34 10.50
N PHE A 31 0.34 17.18 9.21
CA PHE A 31 1.09 17.79 8.10
C PHE A 31 2.59 17.41 8.08
N LEU A 32 2.93 16.18 8.47
CA LEU A 32 4.30 15.67 8.56
C LEU A 32 4.78 14.99 7.27
N TYR A 33 4.04 15.11 6.17
CA TYR A 33 4.48 14.66 4.84
C TYR A 33 5.15 15.84 4.13
N ASN A 34 6.48 15.79 4.04
CA ASN A 34 7.30 16.86 3.47
C ASN A 34 7.69 16.62 2.00
N GLY A 35 7.31 15.48 1.44
CA GLY A 35 7.52 15.13 0.03
C GLY A 35 6.26 15.35 -0.82
N LEU A 36 6.44 15.45 -2.13
CA LEU A 36 5.33 15.68 -3.07
C LEU A 36 4.66 14.39 -3.56
N ASP A 37 5.27 13.22 -3.34
CA ASP A 37 4.79 11.95 -3.91
C ASP A 37 3.33 11.66 -3.58
N LEU A 38 2.94 11.81 -2.31
CA LEU A 38 1.55 11.59 -1.88
C LEU A 38 0.59 12.58 -2.56
N ALA A 39 1.00 13.85 -2.69
CA ALA A 39 0.18 14.87 -3.32
C ALA A 39 0.02 14.62 -4.83
N ILE A 40 1.11 14.23 -5.51
CA ILE A 40 1.13 13.90 -6.93
C ILE A 40 0.23 12.70 -7.20
N ILE A 41 0.43 11.58 -6.51
CA ILE A 41 -0.37 10.37 -6.72
C ILE A 41 -1.85 10.65 -6.43
N ASN A 42 -2.16 11.35 -5.34
CA ASN A 42 -3.54 11.70 -5.01
C ASN A 42 -4.17 12.60 -6.09
N ASN A 43 -3.42 13.58 -6.61
CA ASN A 43 -3.87 14.44 -7.70
C ASN A 43 -4.13 13.65 -8.98
N VAL A 44 -3.27 12.69 -9.32
CA VAL A 44 -3.43 11.80 -10.48
C VAL A 44 -4.68 10.93 -10.37
N PHE A 45 -4.91 10.31 -9.20
CA PHE A 45 -6.13 9.54 -8.94
C PHE A 45 -7.39 10.41 -9.06
N TRP A 46 -7.37 11.58 -8.43
CA TRP A 46 -8.49 12.53 -8.47
C TRP A 46 -8.79 12.97 -9.90
N ASN A 47 -7.78 13.39 -10.67
CA ASN A 47 -7.93 13.80 -12.07
C ASN A 47 -8.46 12.66 -12.94
N THR A 48 -7.94 11.45 -12.75
CA THR A 48 -8.37 10.26 -13.53
C THR A 48 -9.84 9.92 -13.26
N VAL A 49 -10.29 9.99 -12.00
CA VAL A 49 -11.71 9.81 -11.63
C VAL A 49 -12.61 10.87 -12.29
N HIS A 50 -12.11 12.09 -12.48
CA HIS A 50 -12.85 13.20 -13.11
C HIS A 50 -12.63 13.30 -14.63
N GLY A 51 -12.10 12.26 -15.27
CA GLY A 51 -12.00 12.17 -16.73
C GLY A 51 -10.69 12.70 -17.33
N HIS A 52 -9.79 13.26 -16.51
CA HIS A 52 -8.44 13.67 -16.91
C HIS A 52 -7.45 12.53 -16.65
N TRP A 53 -7.50 11.52 -17.51
CA TRP A 53 -6.72 10.28 -17.36
C TRP A 53 -5.22 10.54 -17.16
N PHE A 54 -4.71 10.08 -16.02
CA PHE A 54 -3.32 10.17 -15.59
C PHE A 54 -2.73 11.58 -15.50
N TRP A 55 -3.55 12.64 -15.57
CA TRP A 55 -3.05 14.01 -15.51
C TRP A 55 -2.58 14.38 -14.09
N SER A 56 -1.42 15.03 -14.00
CA SER A 56 -0.93 15.63 -12.77
C SER A 56 -0.86 17.15 -12.92
N SER A 57 -1.74 17.87 -12.24
CA SER A 57 -1.72 19.34 -12.17
C SER A 57 -0.49 19.87 -11.43
N ILE A 58 0.13 19.03 -10.59
CA ILE A 58 1.37 19.37 -9.86
C ILE A 58 2.58 19.30 -10.80
N GLN A 59 2.62 18.31 -11.68
CA GLN A 59 3.73 18.13 -12.63
C GLN A 59 3.50 18.83 -13.97
N GLY A 60 2.27 19.24 -14.27
CA GLY A 60 1.89 19.92 -15.51
C GLY A 60 1.90 19.03 -16.75
N HIS A 61 1.90 17.71 -16.58
CA HIS A 61 1.86 16.73 -17.67
C HIS A 61 1.23 15.41 -17.22
N SER A 62 1.13 14.45 -18.14
CA SER A 62 0.64 13.10 -17.82
C SER A 62 1.65 12.37 -16.94
N TYR A 63 1.20 11.83 -15.81
CA TYR A 63 2.02 11.05 -14.88
C TYR A 63 2.70 9.85 -15.54
N LEU A 64 2.11 9.30 -16.61
CA LEU A 64 2.71 8.20 -17.38
C LEU A 64 3.98 8.60 -18.14
N GLY A 65 4.23 9.91 -18.33
CA GLY A 65 5.47 10.42 -18.93
C GLY A 65 6.70 10.18 -18.05
N ASP A 66 6.51 10.28 -16.73
CA ASP A 66 7.58 10.05 -15.74
C ASP A 66 7.51 8.63 -15.13
N HIS A 67 6.29 8.09 -14.96
CA HIS A 67 6.04 6.88 -14.19
C HIS A 67 4.97 6.00 -14.84
N CYS A 68 5.41 4.88 -15.43
CA CYS A 68 4.49 3.87 -15.92
C CYS A 68 3.96 3.02 -14.74
N SER A 69 2.80 3.42 -14.19
CA SER A 69 2.18 2.80 -13.02
C SER A 69 0.79 2.19 -13.32
N PRO A 70 0.70 1.01 -13.98
CA PRO A 70 -0.57 0.37 -14.32
C PRO A 70 -1.49 0.09 -13.13
N ILE A 71 -0.90 -0.07 -11.93
CA ILE A 71 -1.63 -0.34 -10.68
C ILE A 71 -2.67 0.76 -10.36
N LEU A 72 -2.47 1.98 -10.85
CA LEU A 72 -3.43 3.09 -10.65
C LEU A 72 -4.82 2.74 -11.18
N ILE A 73 -4.91 2.06 -12.33
CA ILE A 73 -6.19 1.66 -12.94
C ILE A 73 -6.90 0.64 -12.04
N LEU A 74 -6.15 -0.32 -11.49
CA LEU A 74 -6.72 -1.37 -10.64
C LEU A 74 -7.25 -0.83 -9.31
N LEU A 75 -6.62 0.21 -8.78
CA LEU A 75 -7.04 0.86 -7.53
C LEU A 75 -8.09 1.96 -7.73
N LEU A 76 -8.32 2.40 -8.98
CA LEU A 76 -9.24 3.48 -9.31
C LEU A 76 -10.67 3.24 -8.78
N PRO A 77 -11.27 2.04 -8.91
CA PRO A 77 -12.63 1.79 -8.40
C PRO A 77 -12.71 1.92 -6.87
N VAL A 78 -11.64 1.55 -6.16
CA VAL A 78 -11.59 1.68 -4.70
C VAL A 78 -11.44 3.15 -4.30
N TYR A 79 -10.57 3.88 -5.00
CA TYR A 79 -10.40 5.32 -4.78
C TYR A 79 -11.66 6.13 -5.11
N PHE A 80 -12.43 5.72 -6.11
CA PHE A 80 -13.70 6.35 -6.47
C PHE A 80 -14.68 6.39 -5.29
N LEU A 81 -14.72 5.34 -4.46
CA LEU A 81 -15.60 5.24 -3.29
C LEU A 81 -15.19 6.21 -2.17
N TRP A 82 -13.89 6.49 -2.03
CA TRP A 82 -13.38 7.43 -1.03
C TRP A 82 -12.11 8.13 -1.53
N GLN A 83 -12.31 9.29 -2.15
CA GLN A 83 -11.26 10.06 -2.82
C GLN A 83 -10.39 10.82 -1.81
N SER A 84 -9.54 10.10 -1.08
CA SER A 84 -8.69 10.64 -0.02
C SER A 84 -7.27 10.08 -0.09
N PRO A 85 -6.24 10.89 0.21
CA PRO A 85 -4.87 10.38 0.33
C PRO A 85 -4.72 9.41 1.51
N LEU A 86 -5.58 9.49 2.53
CA LEU A 86 -5.60 8.52 3.63
C LEU A 86 -5.97 7.12 3.15
N LEU A 87 -6.92 7.00 2.22
CA LEU A 87 -7.26 5.70 1.62
C LEU A 87 -6.04 5.11 0.91
N LEU A 88 -5.31 5.92 0.15
CA LEU A 88 -4.11 5.47 -0.58
C LEU A 88 -3.02 4.98 0.38
N LEU A 89 -2.81 5.68 1.49
CA LEU A 89 -1.87 5.27 2.53
C LEU A 89 -2.30 3.95 3.21
N ILE A 90 -3.58 3.79 3.50
CA ILE A 90 -4.12 2.54 4.06
C ILE A 90 -3.93 1.39 3.07
N LEU A 91 -4.27 1.58 1.79
CA LEU A 91 -4.08 0.58 0.74
C LEU A 91 -2.60 0.20 0.62
N GLN A 92 -1.69 1.17 0.64
CA GLN A 92 -0.25 0.92 0.63
C GLN A 92 0.16 0.03 1.82
N SER A 93 -0.29 0.34 3.04
CA SER A 93 -0.02 -0.50 4.21
C SER A 93 -0.62 -1.90 4.07
N VAL A 94 -1.84 -2.04 3.53
CA VAL A 94 -2.50 -3.33 3.29
C VAL A 94 -1.67 -4.21 2.35
N PHE A 95 -1.27 -3.69 1.19
CA PHE A 95 -0.49 -4.47 0.23
C PHE A 95 0.90 -4.85 0.79
N LEU A 96 1.56 -3.95 1.51
CA LEU A 96 2.84 -4.24 2.16
C LEU A 96 2.70 -5.33 3.24
N GLY A 97 1.68 -5.26 4.08
CA GLY A 97 1.43 -6.29 5.11
C GLY A 97 1.09 -7.64 4.50
N LEU A 98 0.21 -7.66 3.49
CA LEU A 98 -0.20 -8.90 2.83
C LEU A 98 0.94 -9.57 2.04
N ALA A 99 1.95 -8.82 1.59
CA ALA A 99 3.13 -9.38 0.94
C ALA A 99 3.91 -10.37 1.83
N ALA A 100 3.79 -10.27 3.15
CA ALA A 100 4.42 -11.22 4.08
C ALA A 100 3.91 -12.66 3.88
N TRP A 101 2.66 -12.85 3.45
CA TRP A 101 2.09 -14.19 3.25
C TRP A 101 2.71 -14.99 2.10
N PRO A 102 2.78 -14.48 0.85
CA PRO A 102 3.47 -15.18 -0.23
C PRO A 102 4.97 -15.33 0.05
N ILE A 103 5.61 -14.35 0.70
CA ILE A 103 7.02 -14.46 1.11
C ILE A 103 7.20 -15.64 2.09
N TYR A 104 6.37 -15.74 3.12
CA TYR A 104 6.39 -16.87 4.05
C TYR A 104 6.21 -18.20 3.31
N LYS A 105 5.31 -18.27 2.33
CA LYS A 105 5.10 -19.48 1.53
C LYS A 105 6.30 -19.86 0.68
N ILE A 106 6.97 -18.88 0.06
CA ILE A 106 8.21 -19.11 -0.68
C ILE A 106 9.32 -19.61 0.25
N SER A 107 9.48 -18.98 1.43
CA SER A 107 10.45 -19.39 2.43
C SER A 107 10.17 -20.80 2.97
N GLN A 108 8.90 -21.13 3.24
CA GLN A 108 8.47 -22.46 3.66
C GLN A 108 8.85 -23.52 2.60
N PHE A 109 8.63 -23.20 1.32
CA PHE A 109 8.98 -24.08 0.20
C PHE A 109 10.50 -24.31 0.08
N LYS A 110 11.30 -23.26 0.30
CA LYS A 110 12.77 -23.32 0.16
C LYS A 110 13.49 -23.92 1.36
N LEU A 111 13.11 -23.51 2.57
CA LEU A 111 13.78 -23.88 3.81
C LEU A 111 13.26 -25.19 4.40
N LYS A 112 12.03 -25.58 4.03
CA LYS A 112 11.33 -26.77 4.56
C LYS A 112 11.17 -26.76 6.09
N ASP A 113 11.35 -25.60 6.71
CA ASP A 113 11.21 -25.37 8.13
C ASP A 113 10.31 -24.14 8.36
N ASN A 114 9.34 -24.27 9.27
CA ASN A 114 8.32 -23.25 9.50
C ASN A 114 8.79 -22.09 10.38
N SER A 115 9.77 -22.32 11.26
CA SER A 115 10.31 -21.28 12.13
C SER A 115 11.25 -20.40 11.31
N LEU A 116 12.18 -21.02 10.58
CA LEU A 116 13.09 -20.30 9.68
C LEU A 116 12.32 -19.55 8.59
N ALA A 117 11.22 -20.13 8.08
CA ALA A 117 10.37 -19.45 7.11
C ALA A 117 9.64 -18.22 7.68
N LEU A 118 9.35 -18.21 8.98
CA LEU A 118 8.76 -17.08 9.69
C LEU A 118 9.81 -16.06 10.15
N GLY A 119 11.09 -16.46 10.17
CA GLY A 119 12.21 -15.64 10.64
C GLY A 119 12.44 -15.73 12.15
N ILE A 120 12.05 -16.84 12.78
CA ILE A 120 12.26 -17.13 14.22
C ILE A 120 12.98 -18.46 14.42
#